data_AF-A0AAV0B049-F1
#
_entry.id   AF-A0AAV0B049-F1
#
_cell.length_a   1.000
_cell.length_b   1.000
_cell.length_c   1.000
_cell.angle_alpha   90.00
_cell.angle_beta   90.00
_cell.angle_gamma   90.00
#
_symmetry.space_group_name_H-M   'P 1'
#
loop_
_entity.id
_entity.type
_entity.pdbx_description
1 polymer ?
#
loop_
_entity_poly.entity_id
_entity_poly.type
_entity_poly.pdbx_seq_one_letter_code
_entity_poly.pdbx_strand_id
1 'polypeptide(L)'
;MPFVESTEKTYLKRINALNQSYAIPLRQFSKSSSTRIIDKHEATLMFGKIEYIVKANESLLPVLEKCLKSLIKGQTDWLDQLCEQLEKIQKPYCDYLAGYDSIKDTEQRLLKKSKGFCQFCERTKEVMYNDGMGRVGLRELLMEPVQRVTHYILIFKQMLKKMSLDDPARANLLSCISTCNWIAVCKLDSHLIKAATICVSFQR
;
A
#
# COMPACT_ATOMS: atom_id res chain seq x y z
N MET A 1 8.95 -19.16 -7.96
CA MET A 1 8.67 -18.09 -6.99
C MET A 1 9.73 -16.97 -6.82
N PRO A 2 10.88 -16.89 -7.53
CA PRO A 2 11.77 -15.72 -7.47
C PRO A 2 11.09 -14.37 -7.76
N PHE A 3 9.99 -14.42 -8.52
CA PHE A 3 9.16 -13.28 -8.87
C PHE A 3 8.49 -12.60 -7.65
N VAL A 4 8.17 -13.33 -6.58
CA VAL A 4 7.49 -12.72 -5.41
C VAL A 4 8.48 -11.87 -4.60
N GLU A 5 9.70 -12.37 -4.41
CA GLU A 5 10.76 -11.64 -3.71
C GLU A 5 11.22 -10.40 -4.50
N SER A 6 11.45 -10.53 -5.81
CA SER A 6 11.85 -9.40 -6.65
C SER A 6 10.77 -8.33 -6.75
N THR A 7 9.49 -8.74 -6.80
CA THR A 7 8.37 -7.79 -6.81
C THR A 7 8.16 -7.14 -5.45
N GLU A 8 8.39 -7.83 -4.33
CA GLU A 8 8.30 -7.24 -2.99
C GLU A 8 9.40 -6.20 -2.77
N LYS A 9 10.65 -6.50 -3.14
CA LYS A 9 11.77 -5.54 -3.06
C LYS A 9 11.50 -4.28 -3.89
N THR A 10 10.96 -4.47 -5.09
CA THR A 10 10.60 -3.35 -5.99
C THR A 10 9.46 -2.54 -5.41
N TYR A 11 8.43 -3.19 -4.88
CA TYR A 11 7.32 -2.54 -4.19
C TYR A 11 7.80 -1.72 -2.99
N LEU A 12 8.62 -2.31 -2.12
CA LEU A 12 9.18 -1.64 -0.95
C LEU A 12 10.00 -0.40 -1.35
N LYS A 13 10.83 -0.52 -2.40
CA LYS A 13 11.58 0.60 -2.96
C LYS A 13 10.65 1.74 -3.39
N ARG A 14 9.52 1.44 -4.04
CA ARG A 14 8.54 2.43 -4.51
C ARG A 14 7.80 3.13 -3.37
N ILE A 15 7.28 2.39 -2.39
CA ILE A 15 6.59 3.00 -1.24
C ILE A 15 7.55 3.79 -0.34
N ASN A 16 8.83 3.39 -0.27
CA ASN A 16 9.84 4.15 0.44
C ASN A 16 10.16 5.46 -0.31
N ALA A 17 10.25 5.43 -1.65
CA ALA A 17 10.38 6.63 -2.46
C ALA A 17 9.19 7.59 -2.28
N LEU A 18 7.97 7.06 -2.24
CA LEU A 18 6.77 7.85 -1.92
C LEU A 18 6.90 8.55 -0.56
N ASN A 19 7.46 7.87 0.44
CA ASN A 19 7.65 8.45 1.77
C ASN A 19 8.80 9.50 1.78
N GLN A 20 9.97 9.15 1.26
CA GLN A 20 11.18 9.97 1.33
C GLN A 20 11.15 11.16 0.37
N SER A 21 10.69 10.94 -0.87
CA SER A 21 10.76 11.94 -1.94
C SER A 21 9.50 12.80 -2.04
N TYR A 22 8.35 12.34 -1.51
CA TYR A 22 7.11 13.13 -1.50
C TYR A 22 6.64 13.47 -0.09
N ALA A 23 6.35 12.47 0.75
CA ALA A 23 5.69 12.69 2.03
C ALA A 23 6.48 13.61 2.97
N ILE A 24 7.76 13.32 3.17
CA ILE A 24 8.62 14.10 4.08
C ILE A 24 8.80 15.55 3.57
N PRO A 25 9.21 15.79 2.31
CA PRO A 25 9.33 17.14 1.77
C PRO A 25 8.01 17.94 1.81
N LEU A 26 6.90 17.34 1.39
CA LEU A 26 5.59 18.02 1.35
C LEU A 26 5.10 18.38 2.75
N ARG A 27 5.32 17.51 3.74
CA ARG A 27 5.06 17.84 5.15
C ARG A 27 5.96 18.95 5.65
N GLN A 28 7.24 19.00 5.27
CA GLN A 28 8.13 20.09 5.63
C GLN A 28 7.69 21.42 5.01
N PHE A 29 7.36 21.42 3.72
CA PHE A 29 6.84 22.60 3.02
C PHE A 29 5.53 23.12 3.61
N SER A 30 4.67 22.24 4.14
CA SER A 30 3.43 22.66 4.81
C SER A 30 3.67 23.47 6.10
N LYS A 31 4.83 23.32 6.75
CA LYS A 31 5.17 23.99 8.01
C LYS A 31 5.64 25.42 7.82
N SER A 32 6.30 25.74 6.70
CA SER A 32 6.81 27.08 6.43
C SER A 32 5.83 27.87 5.57
N SER A 33 5.54 29.12 5.93
CA SER A 33 4.63 29.96 5.14
C SER A 33 5.23 30.42 3.81
N SER A 34 6.57 30.47 3.69
CA SER A 34 7.26 30.94 2.49
C SER A 34 7.43 29.88 1.40
N THR A 35 7.39 28.59 1.78
CA THR A 35 7.53 27.45 0.85
C THR A 35 6.26 26.60 0.76
N ARG A 36 5.13 27.13 1.27
CA ARG A 36 3.86 26.40 1.35
C ARG A 36 3.30 26.10 -0.04
N ILE A 37 3.47 24.86 -0.48
CA ILE A 37 2.92 24.34 -1.74
C ILE A 37 1.62 23.54 -1.50
N ILE A 38 1.48 22.99 -0.29
CA ILE A 38 0.37 22.19 0.22
C ILE A 38 0.10 22.61 1.67
N ASP A 39 -1.15 22.58 2.11
CA ASP A 39 -1.45 22.85 3.51
C ASP A 39 -1.15 21.65 4.43
N LYS A 40 -1.08 21.89 5.74
CA LYS A 40 -0.75 20.85 6.72
C LYS A 40 -1.80 19.74 6.77
N HIS A 41 -3.07 20.09 6.62
CA HIS A 41 -4.18 19.15 6.66
C HIS A 41 -4.14 18.21 5.44
N GLU A 42 -3.95 18.74 4.24
CA GLU A 42 -3.78 18.01 2.98
C GLU A 42 -2.55 17.11 3.01
N ALA A 43 -1.41 17.59 3.52
CA ALA A 43 -0.19 16.78 3.66
C ALA A 43 -0.39 15.61 4.64
N THR A 44 -1.06 15.85 5.77
CA THR A 44 -1.42 14.80 6.72
C THR A 44 -2.45 13.84 6.16
N LEU A 45 -3.44 14.31 5.39
CA LEU A 45 -4.46 13.47 4.78
C LEU A 45 -3.85 12.54 3.74
N MET A 46 -3.03 13.08 2.83
CA MET A 46 -2.44 12.31 1.73
C MET A 46 -1.36 11.33 2.19
N PHE A 47 -0.48 11.77 3.09
CA PHE A 47 0.72 11.03 3.44
C PHE A 47 0.75 10.57 4.88
N GLY A 48 -0.27 10.85 5.69
CA GLY A 48 -0.35 10.53 7.12
C GLY A 48 -0.01 9.09 7.45
N LYS A 49 -0.45 8.18 6.59
CA LYS A 49 -0.44 6.73 6.82
C LYS A 49 0.69 5.98 6.10
N ILE A 50 1.40 6.60 5.14
CA ILE A 50 2.37 5.90 4.30
C ILE A 50 3.57 5.36 5.09
N GLU A 51 4.01 6.07 6.12
CA GLU A 51 5.13 5.63 6.98
C GLU A 51 4.83 4.29 7.67
N TYR A 52 3.59 4.07 8.09
CA TYR A 52 3.17 2.81 8.71
C TYR A 52 3.13 1.66 7.69
N ILE A 53 2.74 1.94 6.44
CA ILE A 53 2.79 0.97 5.34
C ILE A 53 4.25 0.59 5.05
N VAL A 54 5.17 1.55 4.98
CA VAL A 54 6.59 1.27 4.77
C VAL A 54 7.12 0.35 5.86
N LYS A 55 6.94 0.72 7.14
CA LYS A 55 7.40 -0.11 8.28
C LYS A 55 6.79 -1.51 8.29
N ALA A 56 5.49 -1.62 7.98
CA ALA A 56 4.81 -2.91 7.88
C ALA A 56 5.47 -3.82 6.83
N ASN A 57 5.76 -3.29 5.64
CA ASN A 57 6.37 -4.07 4.57
C ASN A 57 7.87 -4.33 4.78
N GLU A 58 8.59 -3.42 5.45
CA GLU A 58 9.98 -3.67 5.90
C GLU A 58 10.05 -4.89 6.83
N SER A 59 9.04 -5.07 7.70
CA SER A 59 8.95 -6.26 8.56
C SER A 59 8.47 -7.53 7.82
N LEU A 60 7.67 -7.38 6.77
CA LEU A 60 7.12 -8.48 5.99
C LEU A 60 8.16 -9.12 5.06
N LEU A 61 8.99 -8.32 4.39
CA LEU A 61 9.98 -8.78 3.42
C LEU A 61 10.89 -9.92 3.95
N PRO A 62 11.56 -9.81 5.11
CA PRO A 62 12.43 -10.89 5.60
C PRO A 62 11.64 -12.17 5.90
N VAL A 63 10.38 -12.05 6.31
CA VAL A 63 9.51 -13.21 6.54
C VAL A 63 9.13 -13.87 5.22
N LEU A 64 8.78 -13.08 4.19
CA LEU A 64 8.54 -13.61 2.84
C LEU A 64 9.76 -14.34 2.27
N GLU A 65 10.97 -13.77 2.43
CA GLU A 65 12.22 -14.42 2.02
C GLU A 65 12.46 -15.75 2.74
N LYS A 66 12.21 -15.78 4.06
CA LYS A 66 12.32 -17.01 4.86
C LYS A 66 11.28 -18.04 4.42
N CYS A 67 10.05 -17.60 4.18
CA CYS A 67 8.96 -18.47 3.72
C CYS A 67 9.28 -19.11 2.37
N LEU A 68 9.81 -18.33 1.43
CA LEU A 68 10.24 -18.82 0.12
C LEU A 68 11.33 -19.89 0.25
N LYS A 69 12.33 -19.67 1.12
CA LYS A 69 13.40 -20.65 1.36
C LYS A 69 12.86 -21.95 1.96
N SER A 70 11.94 -21.86 2.92
CA SER A 70 11.29 -23.03 3.54
C SER A 70 10.39 -23.79 2.56
N LEU A 71 9.65 -23.08 1.70
CA LEU A 71 8.85 -23.69 0.65
C LEU A 71 9.72 -24.47 -0.35
N ILE A 72 10.86 -23.91 -0.78
CA ILE A 72 11.81 -24.61 -1.69
C ILE A 72 12.36 -25.88 -1.03
N LYS A 73 12.50 -25.88 0.29
CA LYS A 73 12.93 -27.05 1.09
C LYS A 73 11.80 -28.03 1.40
N GLY A 74 10.57 -27.79 0.94
CA GLY A 74 9.41 -28.65 1.20
C GLY A 74 8.89 -28.63 2.64
N GLN A 75 9.25 -27.61 3.42
CA GLN A 75 8.74 -27.44 4.79
C GLN A 75 7.33 -26.81 4.78
N THR A 76 6.55 -27.01 5.84
CA THR A 76 5.18 -26.48 5.97
C THR A 76 5.04 -25.31 6.96
N ASP A 77 5.96 -25.19 7.92
CA ASP A 77 5.94 -24.23 9.03
C ASP A 77 6.10 -22.76 8.62
N TRP A 78 6.32 -22.49 7.34
CA TRP A 78 6.42 -21.12 6.81
C TRP A 78 5.06 -20.43 6.73
N LEU A 79 3.96 -21.19 6.62
CA LEU A 79 2.63 -20.61 6.51
C LEU A 79 2.14 -19.97 7.80
N ASP A 80 2.46 -20.55 8.95
CA ASP A 80 2.10 -19.98 10.25
C ASP A 80 2.77 -18.62 10.45
N GLN A 81 4.08 -18.56 10.14
CA GLN A 81 4.84 -17.31 10.18
C GLN A 81 4.31 -16.28 9.20
N LEU A 82 3.91 -16.69 7.99
CA LEU A 82 3.33 -15.79 7.01
C LEU A 82 1.98 -15.22 7.49
N CYS A 83 1.08 -16.06 7.98
CA CYS A 83 -0.23 -15.60 8.43
C CYS A 83 -0.12 -14.66 9.64
N GLU A 84 0.76 -14.95 10.61
CA GLU A 84 1.02 -14.06 11.75
C GLU A 84 1.53 -12.68 11.28
N GLN A 85 2.40 -12.63 10.26
CA GLN A 85 2.85 -11.35 9.72
C GLN A 85 1.76 -10.62 8.92
N LEU A 86 0.92 -11.34 8.18
CA LEU A 86 -0.21 -10.73 7.46
C LEU A 86 -1.22 -10.08 8.41
N GLU A 87 -1.43 -10.67 9.59
CA GLU A 87 -2.23 -10.06 10.65
C GLU A 87 -1.59 -8.77 11.19
N LYS A 88 -0.26 -8.73 11.35
CA LYS A 88 0.45 -7.52 11.82
C LYS A 88 0.34 -6.35 10.83
N ILE A 89 0.38 -6.62 9.53
CA ILE A 89 0.26 -5.56 8.51
C ILE A 89 -1.20 -5.13 8.26
N GLN A 90 -2.18 -5.89 8.75
CA GLN A 90 -3.61 -5.67 8.52
C GLN A 90 -4.05 -4.25 8.90
N LYS A 91 -3.70 -3.80 10.11
CA LYS A 91 -4.11 -2.48 10.61
C LYS A 91 -3.53 -1.32 9.79
N PRO A 92 -2.21 -1.22 9.55
CA PRO A 92 -1.64 -0.19 8.68
C PRO A 92 -2.30 -0.12 7.30
N TYR A 93 -2.55 -1.27 6.67
CA TYR A 93 -3.19 -1.34 5.37
C TYR A 93 -4.65 -0.88 5.42
N CYS A 94 -5.45 -1.35 6.37
CA CYS A 94 -6.84 -0.90 6.48
C CYS A 94 -6.98 0.59 6.75
N ASP A 95 -6.14 1.15 7.63
CA ASP A 95 -6.09 2.60 7.86
C ASP A 95 -5.78 3.38 6.56
N TYR A 96 -4.88 2.87 5.71
CA TYR A 96 -4.52 3.49 4.43
C TYR A 96 -5.64 3.34 3.40
N LEU A 97 -6.18 2.13 3.23
CA LEU A 97 -7.19 1.79 2.23
C LEU A 97 -8.52 2.50 2.52
N ALA A 98 -8.92 2.62 3.80
CA ALA A 98 -10.12 3.34 4.18
C ALA A 98 -10.05 4.84 3.83
N GLY A 99 -8.86 5.45 3.93
CA GLY A 99 -8.62 6.85 3.58
C GLY A 99 -8.33 7.10 2.10
N TYR A 100 -8.15 6.05 1.29
CA TYR A 100 -7.56 6.15 -0.04
C TYR A 100 -8.31 7.06 -1.01
N ASP A 101 -9.64 7.01 -1.01
CA ASP A 101 -10.44 7.91 -1.86
C ASP A 101 -10.20 9.38 -1.52
N SER A 102 -10.10 9.71 -0.24
CA SER A 102 -9.83 11.09 0.21
C SER A 102 -8.41 11.53 -0.17
N ILE A 103 -7.45 10.61 -0.16
CA ILE A 103 -6.09 10.82 -0.67
C ILE A 103 -6.15 11.15 -2.17
N LYS A 104 -6.87 10.33 -2.95
CA LYS A 104 -7.03 10.48 -4.40
C LYS A 104 -7.73 11.80 -4.77
N ASP A 105 -8.80 12.16 -4.08
CA ASP A 105 -9.54 13.39 -4.35
C ASP A 105 -8.68 14.63 -4.03
N THR A 106 -7.91 14.56 -2.94
CA THR A 106 -6.97 15.62 -2.54
C THR A 106 -5.85 15.79 -3.56
N GLU A 107 -5.27 14.68 -4.03
CA GLU A 107 -4.23 14.69 -5.07
C GLU A 107 -4.73 15.37 -6.35
N GLN A 108 -5.90 14.97 -6.85
CA GLN A 108 -6.48 15.54 -8.07
C GLN A 108 -6.79 17.02 -7.92
N ARG A 109 -7.31 17.42 -6.75
CA ARG A 109 -7.61 18.82 -6.45
C ARG A 109 -6.33 19.66 -6.39
N LEU A 110 -5.26 19.14 -5.79
CA LEU A 110 -3.97 19.83 -5.70
C LEU A 110 -3.29 19.98 -7.05
N LEU A 111 -3.32 18.95 -7.90
CA LEU A 111 -2.81 19.03 -9.27
C LEU A 111 -3.52 20.11 -10.10
N LYS A 112 -4.82 20.32 -9.87
CA LYS A 112 -5.60 21.37 -10.55
C LYS A 112 -5.37 22.77 -9.97
N LYS A 113 -5.25 22.87 -8.64
CA LYS A 113 -5.24 24.16 -7.92
C LYS A 113 -3.84 24.74 -7.73
N SER A 114 -2.82 23.91 -7.50
CA SER A 114 -1.49 24.34 -7.10
C SER A 114 -0.46 24.05 -8.18
N LYS A 115 -0.05 25.10 -8.91
CA LYS A 115 1.05 25.02 -9.89
C LYS A 115 2.36 24.57 -9.22
N GLY A 116 2.62 25.03 -7.99
CA GLY A 116 3.78 24.60 -7.22
C GLY A 116 3.78 23.10 -6.93
N PHE A 117 2.61 22.53 -6.62
CA PHE A 117 2.48 21.10 -6.34
C PHE A 117 2.71 20.27 -7.59
N CYS A 118 2.13 20.69 -8.72
CA CYS A 118 2.35 20.06 -10.01
C CYS A 118 3.84 20.08 -10.41
N GLN A 119 4.49 21.25 -10.31
CA GLN A 119 5.93 21.38 -10.59
C GLN A 119 6.81 20.57 -9.65
N PHE A 120 6.42 20.42 -8.38
CA PHE A 120 7.13 19.56 -7.44
C PHE A 120 7.00 18.10 -7.88
N CYS A 121 5.78 17.64 -8.20
CA CYS A 121 5.54 16.26 -8.60
C CYS A 121 6.31 15.88 -9.87
N GLU A 122 6.31 16.73 -10.90
CA GLU A 122 7.08 16.46 -12.13
C GLU A 122 8.59 16.47 -11.86
N ARG A 123 9.12 17.42 -11.07
CA ARG A 123 10.55 17.41 -10.71
C ARG A 123 10.95 16.15 -9.96
N THR A 124 10.17 15.75 -8.97
CA THR A 124 10.45 14.53 -8.18
C THR A 124 10.37 13.28 -9.05
N LYS A 125 9.40 13.20 -9.97
CA LYS A 125 9.28 12.10 -10.93
C LYS A 125 10.49 12.00 -11.85
N GLU A 126 11.01 13.11 -12.38
CA GLU A 126 12.23 13.10 -13.20
C GLU A 126 13.47 12.66 -12.41
N VAL A 127 13.62 13.12 -11.17
CA VAL A 127 14.71 12.65 -10.28
C VAL A 127 14.61 11.14 -10.07
N MET A 128 13.42 10.64 -9.73
CA MET A 128 13.21 9.20 -9.53
C MET A 128 13.46 8.37 -10.80
N TYR A 129 13.11 8.91 -11.98
CA TYR A 129 13.40 8.26 -13.25
C TYR A 129 14.91 8.10 -13.46
N ASN A 130 15.69 9.14 -13.19
CA ASN A 130 17.16 9.12 -13.29
C ASN A 130 17.79 8.14 -12.29
N ASP A 131 17.17 7.93 -11.12
CA ASP A 131 17.59 6.92 -10.12
C ASP A 131 17.15 5.48 -10.46
N GLY A 132 16.66 5.25 -11.68
CA GLY A 132 16.26 3.93 -12.16
C GLY A 132 14.98 3.38 -11.52
N MET A 133 14.11 4.24 -10.96
CA MET A 133 12.78 3.82 -10.46
C MET A 133 11.76 3.59 -11.59
N GLY A 134 12.10 3.99 -12.82
CA GLY A 134 11.18 4.04 -13.95
C GLY A 134 10.29 5.30 -13.93
N ARG A 135 9.47 5.48 -14.97
CA ARG A 135 8.55 6.63 -15.08
C ARG A 135 7.29 6.39 -14.25
N VAL A 136 7.43 6.41 -12.93
CA VAL A 136 6.33 6.24 -11.97
C VAL A 136 6.02 7.58 -11.33
N GLY A 137 4.80 8.07 -11.52
CA GLY A 137 4.33 9.34 -10.94
C GLY A 137 3.72 9.17 -9.55
N LEU A 138 3.37 10.29 -8.93
CA LEU A 138 2.77 10.32 -7.59
C LEU A 138 1.50 9.46 -7.51
N ARG A 139 0.61 9.57 -8.51
CA ARG A 139 -0.65 8.83 -8.52
C ARG A 139 -0.44 7.32 -8.55
N GLU A 140 0.50 6.85 -9.37
CA GLU A 140 0.86 5.44 -9.44
C GLU A 140 1.44 4.97 -8.11
N LEU A 141 2.35 5.74 -7.51
CA LEU A 141 2.92 5.42 -6.19
C LEU A 141 1.85 5.34 -5.08
N LEU A 142 0.87 6.24 -5.08
CA LEU A 142 -0.25 6.20 -4.13
C LEU A 142 -1.13 4.95 -4.33
N MET A 143 -1.23 4.43 -5.56
CA MET A 143 -2.00 3.21 -5.87
C MET A 143 -1.29 1.91 -5.46
N GLU A 144 0.04 1.93 -5.31
CA GLU A 144 0.85 0.73 -5.03
C GLU A 144 0.34 -0.09 -3.83
N PRO A 145 0.04 0.48 -2.64
CA PRO A 145 -0.46 -0.31 -1.51
C PRO A 145 -1.82 -0.95 -1.77
N VAL A 146 -2.69 -0.27 -2.54
CA VAL A 146 -4.01 -0.79 -2.90
C VAL A 146 -3.89 -1.99 -3.84
N GLN A 147 -2.98 -1.91 -4.81
CA GLN A 147 -2.73 -3.01 -5.74
C GLN A 147 -2.02 -4.18 -5.06
N ARG A 148 -1.09 -3.92 -4.13
CA ARG A 148 -0.29 -4.96 -3.49
C ARG A 148 -1.14 -6.01 -2.77
N VAL A 149 -2.17 -5.57 -2.04
CA VAL A 149 -3.11 -6.49 -1.36
C VAL A 149 -3.81 -7.40 -2.37
N THR A 150 -4.23 -6.86 -3.51
CA THR A 150 -4.88 -7.66 -4.58
C THR A 150 -3.92 -8.68 -5.19
N HIS A 151 -2.64 -8.33 -5.33
CA HIS A 151 -1.62 -9.25 -5.83
C HIS A 151 -1.36 -10.41 -4.86
N TYR A 152 -1.33 -10.17 -3.54
CA TYR A 152 -1.20 -11.27 -2.56
C TYR A 152 -2.36 -12.27 -2.66
N ILE A 153 -3.60 -11.78 -2.78
CA ILE A 153 -4.78 -12.65 -2.94
C ILE A 153 -4.62 -13.55 -4.18
N LEU A 154 -4.19 -12.99 -5.31
CA LEU A 154 -4.01 -13.75 -6.55
C LEU A 154 -2.89 -14.78 -6.42
N ILE A 155 -1.75 -14.42 -5.82
CA ILE A 155 -0.62 -15.32 -5.60
C ILE A 155 -1.05 -16.49 -4.72
N PHE A 156 -1.69 -16.23 -3.58
CA PHE A 156 -2.13 -17.28 -2.66
C PHE A 156 -3.21 -18.17 -3.27
N LYS A 157 -4.15 -17.63 -4.04
CA LYS A 157 -5.13 -18.43 -4.79
C LYS A 157 -4.47 -19.33 -5.83
N GLN A 158 -3.46 -18.84 -6.54
CA GLN A 158 -2.71 -19.65 -7.50
C GLN A 158 -1.92 -20.77 -6.83
N MET A 159 -1.36 -20.52 -5.64
CA MET A 159 -0.70 -21.55 -4.84
C MET A 159 -1.70 -22.62 -4.39
N LEU A 160 -2.86 -22.20 -3.87
CA LEU A 160 -3.90 -23.13 -3.38
C LEU A 160 -4.41 -24.07 -4.49
N LYS A 161 -4.51 -23.58 -5.73
CA LYS A 161 -4.89 -24.38 -6.91
C LYS A 161 -3.88 -25.47 -7.25
N LYS A 162 -2.62 -25.32 -6.85
CA LYS A 162 -1.54 -26.28 -7.14
C LYS A 162 -1.28 -27.27 -6.01
N MET A 163 -1.91 -27.08 -4.85
CA MET A 163 -1.78 -27.96 -3.69
C MET A 163 -2.77 -29.13 -3.78
N SER A 164 -2.36 -30.32 -3.32
CA SER A 164 -3.26 -31.47 -3.13
C SER A 164 -4.37 -31.12 -2.14
N LEU A 165 -5.58 -31.69 -2.29
CA LEU A 165 -6.72 -31.41 -1.41
C LEU A 165 -6.47 -31.79 0.06
N ASP A 166 -5.67 -32.82 0.31
CA ASP A 166 -5.36 -33.35 1.65
C ASP A 166 -4.15 -32.66 2.31
N ASP A 167 -3.59 -31.63 1.67
CA ASP A 167 -2.42 -30.93 2.18
C ASP A 167 -2.80 -30.09 3.43
N PRO A 168 -2.20 -30.37 4.61
CA PRO A 168 -2.51 -29.65 5.85
C PRO A 168 -2.20 -28.15 5.77
N ALA A 169 -1.30 -27.73 4.88
CA ALA A 169 -0.97 -26.34 4.64
C ALA A 169 -2.11 -25.53 3.98
N ARG A 170 -3.13 -26.18 3.41
CA ARG A 170 -4.25 -25.49 2.77
C ARG A 170 -5.04 -24.61 3.73
N ALA A 171 -5.25 -25.08 4.96
CA ALA A 171 -6.02 -24.35 5.96
C ALA A 171 -5.36 -22.99 6.27
N ASN A 172 -4.06 -22.99 6.47
CA ASN A 172 -3.29 -21.76 6.71
C ASN A 172 -3.30 -20.85 5.48
N LEU A 173 -3.13 -21.39 4.28
CA LEU A 173 -3.18 -20.58 3.07
C LEU A 173 -4.57 -19.94 2.85
N LEU A 174 -5.65 -20.64 3.20
CA LEU A 174 -7.02 -20.08 3.21
C LEU A 174 -7.18 -18.98 4.25
N SER A 175 -6.58 -19.12 5.43
CA SER A 175 -6.55 -18.07 6.46
C SER A 175 -5.86 -16.81 5.94
N CYS A 176 -4.64 -16.96 5.40
CA CYS A 176 -3.89 -15.87 4.77
C CYS A 176 -4.68 -15.18 3.63
N ILE A 177 -5.39 -15.94 2.77
CA ILE A 177 -6.30 -15.37 1.75
C ILE A 177 -7.43 -14.56 2.38
N SER A 178 -8.03 -15.08 3.46
CA SER A 178 -9.13 -14.43 4.17
C SER A 178 -8.68 -13.11 4.79
N THR A 179 -7.50 -13.07 5.40
CA THR A 179 -6.88 -11.83 5.92
C THR A 179 -6.66 -10.81 4.82
N CYS A 180 -6.09 -11.20 3.67
CA CYS A 180 -5.91 -10.25 2.56
C CYS A 180 -7.24 -9.78 1.95
N ASN A 181 -8.25 -10.64 1.85
CA ASN A 181 -9.59 -10.24 1.40
C ASN A 181 -10.22 -9.24 2.39
N TRP A 182 -10.07 -9.48 3.70
CA TRP A 182 -10.55 -8.56 4.73
C TRP A 182 -9.89 -7.18 4.59
N ILE A 183 -8.57 -7.14 4.39
CA ILE A 183 -7.85 -5.89 4.12
C ILE A 183 -8.39 -5.22 2.86
N ALA A 184 -8.68 -5.98 1.80
CA ALA A 184 -9.27 -5.42 0.59
C ALA A 184 -10.69 -4.88 0.81
N VAL A 185 -11.48 -5.48 1.71
CA VAL A 185 -12.82 -4.99 2.09
C VAL A 185 -12.76 -3.68 2.88
N CYS A 186 -11.70 -3.40 3.64
CA CYS A 186 -11.50 -2.08 4.26
C CYS A 186 -11.53 -0.92 3.24
N LYS A 187 -11.24 -1.18 1.96
CA LYS A 187 -11.45 -0.23 0.85
C LYS A 187 -12.93 -0.07 0.48
N LEU A 188 -13.74 -1.12 0.57
CA LEU A 188 -15.16 -1.11 0.22
C LEU A 188 -16.01 -0.49 1.33
N ASP A 189 -15.67 -0.71 2.60
CA ASP A 189 -16.40 -0.11 3.72
C ASP A 189 -16.31 1.41 3.72
N SER A 190 -15.20 2.00 3.26
CA SER A 190 -15.13 3.47 3.09
C SER A 190 -16.09 3.97 2.02
N HIS A 191 -16.33 3.22 0.93
CA HIS A 191 -17.35 3.54 -0.06
C HIS A 191 -18.77 3.43 0.52
N LEU A 192 -19.06 2.38 1.31
CA LEU A 192 -20.37 2.20 1.96
C LEU A 192 -20.64 3.27 3.01
N ILE A 193 -19.65 3.62 3.83
CA ILE A 193 -19.75 4.70 4.82
C ILE A 193 -19.94 6.06 4.12
N LYS A 194 -19.22 6.33 3.03
CA LYS A 194 -19.42 7.56 2.24
C LYS A 194 -20.80 7.62 1.60
N ALA A 195 -21.29 6.51 1.01
CA ALA A 195 -22.63 6.43 0.45
C ALA A 195 -23.71 6.64 1.52
N ALA A 196 -23.58 6.00 2.69
CA ALA A 196 -24.49 6.18 3.82
C ALA A 196 -24.47 7.63 4.35
N THR A 197 -23.29 8.26 4.46
CA THR A 197 -23.16 9.65 4.93
C THR A 197 -23.75 10.66 3.93
N ILE A 198 -23.61 10.42 2.63
CA ILE A 198 -24.24 11.24 1.57
C ILE A 198 -25.76 11.10 1.61
N CYS A 199 -26.29 9.88 1.78
CA CYS A 199 -27.74 9.66 1.90
C CYS A 199 -28.36 10.39 3.11
N VAL A 200 -27.67 10.44 4.25
CA VAL A 200 -28.16 11.14 5.45
C VAL A 200 -28.11 12.67 5.32
N SER A 201 -27.20 13.21 4.50
CA SER A 201 -27.06 14.67 4.29
C SER A 201 -28.00 15.25 3.22
N PHE A 202 -28.68 14.41 2.44
CA PHE A 202 -29.72 14.81 1.48
C PHE A 202 -31.15 14.78 2.06
N GLN A 203 -31.31 14.47 3.35
CA GLN A 203 -32.60 14.47 4.07
C GLN A 203 -32.78 15.66 5.04
N ARG A 204 -32.06 16.77 4.86
CA ARG A 204 -32.25 18.00 5.63
C ARG A 204 -32.52 19.19 4.75
#